data_AF-A0AB35UHE7-F1
#
_entry.id   AF-A0AB35UHE7-F1
#
_cell.length_a   1.000
_cell.length_b   1.000
_cell.length_c   1.000
_cell.angle_alpha   90.00
_cell.angle_beta   90.00
_cell.angle_gamma   90.00
#
_symmetry.space_group_name_H-M   'P 1'
#
loop_
_entity.id
_entity.type
_entity.pdbx_description
1 polymer ?
#
loop_
_entity_poly.entity_id
_entity_poly.type
_entity_poly.pdbx_seq_one_letter_code
_entity_poly.pdbx_strand_id
1 'polypeptide(L)' 'MNAARTYELLQEACRALEQAGDHAIAAYVGVSMAMVEEKYLVGHDHLDPIDQD' A
#
# COMPACT_ATOMS: atom_id res chain seq x y z
N MET A 1 -9.11 -7.93 -13.02
CA MET A 1 -7.89 -7.14 -12.75
C MET A 1 -7.68 -7.19 -11.23
N ASN A 2 -6.52 -7.63 -10.73
CA ASN A 2 -6.34 -7.93 -9.30
C ASN A 2 -5.64 -6.77 -8.58
N ALA A 3 -6.40 -5.70 -8.29
CA ALA A 3 -5.88 -4.50 -7.63
C ALA A 3 -5.32 -4.80 -6.22
N ALA A 4 -5.93 -5.74 -5.49
CA ALA A 4 -5.43 -6.18 -4.18
C ALA A 4 -4.03 -6.80 -4.29
N ARG A 5 -3.82 -7.69 -5.27
CA ARG A 5 -2.49 -8.25 -5.52
C ARG A 5 -1.47 -7.21 -5.97
N THR A 6 -1.89 -6.22 -6.76
CA THR A 6 -1.01 -5.10 -7.12
C THR A 6 -0.61 -4.29 -5.88
N TYR A 7 -1.55 -4.00 -4.98
CA TYR A 7 -1.28 -3.31 -3.72
C TYR A 7 -0.32 -4.08 -2.81
N GLU A 8 -0.51 -5.39 -2.65
CA GLU A 8 0.41 -6.26 -1.89
C GLU A 8 1.83 -6.21 -2.45
N LEU A 9 1.99 -6.32 -3.77
CA LEU A 9 3.31 -6.27 -4.42
C LEU A 9 3.98 -4.89 -4.25
N LEU A 10 3.21 -3.81 -4.29
CA LEU A 10 3.71 -2.46 -4.01
C LEU A 10 4.15 -2.33 -2.54
N GLN A 11 3.40 -2.90 -1.60
CA GLN A 11 3.75 -2.92 -0.19
C GLN A 11 5.04 -3.73 0.05
N GLU A 12 5.17 -4.91 -0.57
CA GLU A 12 6.39 -5.73 -0.51
C GLU A 12 7.59 -4.99 -1.09
N ALA A 13 7.44 -4.35 -2.26
CA ALA A 13 8.50 -3.58 -2.90
C ALA A 13 8.93 -2.38 -2.03
N CYS A 14 7.97 -1.66 -1.44
CA CYS A 14 8.25 -0.53 -0.55
C CYS A 14 9.11 -0.96 0.64
N ARG A 15 8.73 -2.07 1.31
CA ARG A 15 9.51 -2.62 2.43
C ARG A 15 10.91 -3.06 2.03
N ALA A 16 11.07 -3.70 0.87
CA ALA A 16 12.38 -4.13 0.38
C ALA A 16 13.31 -2.94 0.09
N LEU A 17 12.78 -1.86 -0.50
CA LEU A 17 13.53 -0.64 -0.78
C LEU A 17 13.93 0.10 0.50
N GLU A 18 13.04 0.16 1.50
CA GLU A 18 13.37 0.73 2.81
C GLU A 18 14.51 -0.05 3.51
N GLN A 19 14.47 -1.38 3.45
CA GLN A 19 15.54 -2.23 4.02
C GLN A 19 16.87 -2.09 3.29
N ALA A 20 16.83 -1.82 1.98
CA ALA A 20 18.02 -1.55 1.17
C ALA A 20 18.60 -0.14 1.38
N GLY A 21 17.88 0.76 2.07
CA GLY A 21 18.25 2.17 2.23
C GLY A 21 17.87 3.06 1.04
N ASP A 22 17.11 2.53 0.08
CA ASP A 22 16.66 3.23 -1.13
C ASP A 22 15.40 4.07 -0.86
N HIS A 23 15.47 4.96 0.13
CA HIS A 23 14.32 5.72 0.64
C HIS A 23 13.63 6.59 -0.41
N ALA A 24 14.38 7.13 -1.38
CA ALA A 24 13.81 7.94 -2.46
C ALA A 24 12.89 7.11 -3.37
N ILE A 25 13.29 5.88 -3.69
CA ILE A 25 12.48 4.98 -4.52
C ILE A 25 11.29 4.45 -3.71
N ALA A 26 11.50 4.12 -2.44
CA ALA A 26 10.42 3.73 -1.52
C ALA A 26 9.31 4.80 -1.46
N ALA A 27 9.67 6.08 -1.41
CA ALA A 27 8.69 7.17 -1.43
C ALA A 27 7.83 7.19 -2.71
N TYR A 28 8.43 6.98 -3.89
CA TYR A 28 7.66 6.89 -5.14
C TYR A 28 6.75 5.66 -5.20
N VAL A 29 7.20 4.53 -4.64
CA VAL A 29 6.36 3.33 -4.50
C VAL A 29 5.20 3.60 -3.56
N GLY A 30 5.41 4.30 -2.44
CA GLY A 30 4.35 4.75 -1.53
C GLY A 30 3.29 5.60 -2.22
N VAL A 31 3.68 6.56 -3.08
CA VAL A 31 2.74 7.36 -3.88
C VAL A 31 1.92 6.47 -4.81
N SER A 32 2.57 5.51 -5.48
CA SER A 32 1.89 4.57 -6.38
C SER A 32 0.90 3.67 -5.64
N MET A 33 1.25 3.26 -4.42
CA MET A 33 0.39 2.47 -3.54
C MET A 33 -0.85 3.27 -3.11
N ALA A 34 -0.69 4.53 -2.71
CA ALA A 34 -1.80 5.42 -2.37
C ALA A 34 -2.78 5.62 -3.54
N MET A 35 -2.28 5.74 -4.77
CA MET A 35 -3.13 5.86 -5.96
C MET A 35 -3.96 4.58 -6.23
N VAL A 36 -3.39 3.40 -5.95
CA VAL A 36 -4.08 2.11 -6.12
C VAL A 36 -5.12 1.92 -5.01
N GLU A 37 -4.76 2.24 -3.77
CA GLU A 37 -5.67 2.24 -2.61
C GLU A 37 -6.87 3.14 -2.84
N GLU A 38 -6.66 4.41 -3.21
CA GLU A 38 -7.74 5.37 -3.46
C GLU A 38 -8.68 4.92 -4.59
N LYS A 39 -8.12 4.45 -5.71
CA LYS A 39 -8.92 4.10 -6.89
C LYS A 39 -9.72 2.81 -6.71
N TYR A 40 -9.17 1.83 -6.02
CA TYR A 40 -9.72 0.48 -5.95
C TYR A 40 -10.20 0.08 -4.56
N LEU A 41 -10.08 0.97 -3.57
CA LEU A 41 -10.48 0.76 -2.17
C LEU A 41 -9.83 -0.50 -1.56
N VAL A 42 -8.57 -0.74 -1.91
CA VAL A 42 -7.75 -1.86 -1.40
C VAL A 42 -6.82 -1.37 -0.31
N GLY A 43 -6.45 -2.22 0.65
CA GLY A 43 -5.57 -1.83 1.78
C GLY A 43 -6.32 -1.34 3.03
N HIS A 44 -7.65 -1.23 2.95
CA HIS A 44 -8.53 -0.79 4.04
C HIS A 44 -8.86 -1.85 5.11
N ASP A 45 -8.26 -3.05 5.09
CA ASP A 45 -8.48 -4.12 6.09
C ASP A 45 -7.86 -3.84 7.48
N HIS A 46 -7.43 -2.61 7.77
CA HIS A 46 -6.88 -2.22 9.08
C HIS A 46 -7.72 -1.15 9.81
N LEU A 47 -8.85 -0.74 9.24
CA LEU A 47 -9.83 0.12 9.91
C LEU A 47 -11.22 -0.50 9.76
N ASP A 48 -11.42 -1.67 10.36
CA ASP A 48 -12.78 -2.09 10.70
C ASP A 48 -13.40 -1.00 11.61
N PRO A 49 -14.69 -0.69 11.41
CA PRO A 49 -15.36 0.42 12.09
C PRO A 49 -15.29 0.18 13.59
N ILE A 50 -15.04 1.26 14.33
CA ILE A 50 -15.29 1.29 15.77
C ILE A 50 -16.77 0.96 15.92
N ASP A 51 -17.06 -0.28 16.31
CA ASP A 51 -18.37 -0.77 16.70
C ASP A 51 -18.85 0.15 17.83
N GLN A 52 -19.82 1.01 17.52
CA GLN A 52 -20.55 1.81 18.49
C GLN A 52 -21.96 1.27 18.57
N ASP A 53 -22.17 0.27 19.42
CA ASP A 53 -23.43 0.00 20.11
C ASP A 53 -23.17 -0.61 21.50
#